data_AF-A0A0N1HLK0-F1
#
_entry.id   AF-A0A0N1HLK0-F1
#
_cell.length_a   1.000
_cell.length_b   1.000
_cell.length_c   1.000
_cell.angle_alpha   90.00
_cell.angle_beta   90.00
_cell.angle_gamma   90.00
#
_symmetry.space_group_name_H-M   'P 1'
#
loop_
_entity.id
_entity.type
_entity.pdbx_description
1 polymer ?
#
loop_
_entity_poly.entity_id
_entity_poly.type
_entity_poly.pdbx_seq_one_letter_code
_entity_poly.pdbx_strand_id
1 'polypeptide(L)'
;MAGFLGSNVPVWDAATLYDSLETPVSKRDMLVNNIPLGQSLASQFSSRSPETTTSKDDKPTQTVVLMRRHGFSVQADSIEMAVYRGIYTKINAKAQTDAMAVARNWEGTMGSNADGVQELGLTQELVVGCTEMNERFQ
;
A
#
# COMPACT_ATOMS: atom_id res chain seq x y z
N MET A 1 2.12 13.81 -5.43
CA MET A 1 3.36 12.99 -5.39
C MET A 1 3.25 12.03 -4.23
N ALA A 2 3.47 10.72 -4.42
CA ALA A 2 3.16 9.70 -3.41
C ALA A 2 4.38 8.87 -2.99
N GLY A 3 5.52 9.52 -2.74
CA GLY A 3 6.72 8.85 -2.19
C GLY A 3 6.43 8.06 -0.91
N PHE A 4 5.44 8.48 -0.11
CA PHE A 4 5.01 7.78 1.09
C PHE A 4 4.48 6.35 0.85
N LEU A 5 4.10 6.01 -0.39
CA LEU A 5 3.68 4.65 -0.76
C LEU A 5 4.86 3.67 -0.90
N GLY A 6 6.10 4.18 -0.91
CA GLY A 6 7.28 3.37 -1.16
C GLY A 6 7.33 2.80 -2.57
N SER A 7 8.11 1.72 -2.73
CA SER A 7 8.24 0.99 -3.99
C SER A 7 7.09 0.01 -4.23
N ASN A 8 6.42 -0.44 -3.18
CA ASN A 8 5.29 -1.35 -3.26
C ASN A 8 4.35 -1.16 -2.08
N VAL A 9 3.05 -1.32 -2.32
CA VAL A 9 2.01 -1.28 -1.30
C VAL A 9 1.55 -2.70 -1.00
N PRO A 10 1.64 -3.18 0.26
CA PRO A 10 1.23 -4.52 0.63
C PRO A 10 -0.27 -4.75 0.39
N VAL A 11 -0.60 -5.98 -0.02
CA VAL A 11 -1.98 -6.44 -0.22
C VAL A 11 -2.33 -7.49 0.82
N TRP A 12 -3.20 -7.12 1.75
CA TRP A 12 -3.75 -8.00 2.76
C TRP A 12 -4.98 -8.75 2.24
N ASP A 13 -5.07 -10.05 2.54
CA ASP A 13 -6.19 -10.90 2.13
C ASP A 13 -6.85 -11.60 3.34
N ALA A 14 -8.00 -11.06 3.75
CA ALA A 14 -8.84 -11.62 4.82
C ALA A 14 -9.25 -13.07 4.56
N ALA A 15 -9.41 -13.48 3.30
CA ALA A 15 -9.90 -14.81 2.95
C ALA A 15 -8.97 -15.93 3.42
N THR A 16 -7.66 -15.65 3.52
CA THR A 16 -6.65 -16.60 4.01
C THR A 16 -6.75 -16.88 5.51
N LEU A 17 -7.49 -16.04 6.24
CA LEU A 17 -7.56 -16.06 7.70
C LEU A 17 -8.83 -16.72 8.24
N TYR A 18 -9.90 -16.78 7.46
CA TYR A 18 -11.18 -17.28 7.95
C TYR A 18 -11.12 -18.71 8.50
N ASP A 19 -10.30 -19.56 7.89
CA ASP A 19 -10.17 -20.98 8.24
C ASP A 19 -8.87 -21.29 9.01
N SER A 20 -7.93 -20.34 9.08
CA SER A 20 -6.60 -20.55 9.70
C SER A 20 -6.49 -20.01 11.13
N LEU A 21 -7.49 -19.26 11.58
CA LEU A 21 -7.54 -18.72 12.94
C LEU A 21 -8.05 -19.78 13.94
N GLU A 22 -7.49 -19.74 15.15
CA GLU A 22 -7.83 -20.64 16.26
C GLU A 22 -9.33 -20.64 16.58
N THR A 23 -9.99 -19.49 16.38
CA THR A 23 -11.46 -19.38 16.37
C THR A 23 -11.92 -19.11 14.94
N PRO A 24 -12.59 -20.07 14.27
CA PRO A 24 -13.09 -19.89 12.91
C PRO A 24 -14.02 -18.69 12.83
N VAL A 25 -13.73 -17.78 11.89
CA VAL A 25 -14.59 -16.62 11.64
C VAL A 25 -15.78 -17.09 10.83
N SER A 26 -16.93 -17.26 11.50
CA SER A 26 -18.17 -17.76 10.86
C SER A 26 -18.74 -16.80 9.82
N LYS A 27 -18.43 -15.50 9.93
CA LYS A 27 -18.94 -14.45 9.03
C LYS A 27 -17.85 -13.97 8.07
N ARG A 28 -18.02 -14.27 6.78
CA ARG A 28 -17.08 -13.92 5.71
C ARG A 28 -17.52 -12.65 4.97
N ASP A 29 -17.67 -11.55 5.69
CA ASP A 29 -18.16 -10.28 5.15
C ASP A 29 -17.04 -9.29 4.78
N MET A 30 -15.77 -9.72 4.87
CA MET A 30 -14.58 -8.90 4.61
C MET A 30 -14.42 -7.72 5.58
N LEU A 31 -15.23 -7.65 6.65
CA LEU A 31 -15.12 -6.62 7.67
C LEU A 31 -14.08 -7.01 8.71
N VAL A 32 -13.19 -6.07 9.01
CA VAL A 32 -12.22 -6.19 10.10
C VAL A 32 -12.90 -5.75 11.40
N ASN A 33 -13.66 -6.66 12.00
CA ASN A 33 -14.50 -6.39 13.19
C ASN A 33 -14.12 -7.24 14.41
N ASN A 34 -13.04 -8.01 14.32
CA ASN A 34 -12.56 -8.87 15.39
C ASN A 34 -11.06 -8.70 15.57
N ILE A 35 -10.59 -9.08 16.75
CA ILE A 35 -9.19 -8.91 17.17
C ILE A 35 -8.24 -9.66 16.23
N PRO A 36 -8.46 -10.93 15.87
CA PRO A 36 -7.52 -11.66 15.01
C PRO A 36 -7.34 -11.04 13.62
N LEU A 37 -8.43 -10.63 12.96
CA LEU A 37 -8.35 -9.96 11.66
C LEU A 37 -7.68 -8.59 11.77
N GLY A 38 -8.00 -7.83 12.83
CA GLY A 38 -7.37 -6.53 13.10
C GLY A 38 -5.86 -6.64 13.33
N GLN A 39 -5.43 -7.64 14.10
CA GLN A 39 -4.02 -7.90 14.36
C GLN A 39 -3.27 -8.32 13.08
N SER A 40 -3.88 -9.16 12.24
CA SER A 40 -3.29 -9.53 10.95
C SER A 40 -3.22 -8.37 9.95
N LEU A 41 -4.22 -7.49 9.94
CA LEU A 41 -4.16 -6.27 9.12
C LEU A 41 -3.08 -5.32 9.65
N ALA A 42 -3.01 -5.12 10.96
CA ALA A 42 -2.03 -4.24 11.59
C ALA A 42 -0.59 -4.68 11.34
N SER A 43 -0.32 -5.99 11.29
CA SER A 43 1.03 -6.50 11.00
C SER A 43 1.53 -6.12 9.60
N GLN A 44 0.65 -5.78 8.65
CA GLN A 44 1.05 -5.32 7.31
C GLN A 44 1.66 -3.92 7.32
N PHE A 45 1.40 -3.11 8.36
CA PHE A 45 1.99 -1.78 8.51
C PHE A 45 3.43 -1.83 9.05
N SER A 46 3.79 -2.92 9.72
CA SER A 46 5.11 -3.12 10.32
C SER A 46 5.89 -4.17 9.54
N SER A 47 6.86 -3.76 8.73
CA SER A 47 7.68 -4.70 7.95
C SER A 47 8.80 -5.37 8.75
N ARG A 48 8.63 -5.56 10.07
CA ARG A 48 9.71 -6.00 10.96
C ARG A 48 9.59 -7.49 11.28
N SER A 49 10.67 -8.23 11.01
CA SER A 49 10.88 -9.58 11.55
C SER A 49 10.82 -9.54 13.09
N PRO A 50 10.22 -10.53 13.76
CA PRO A 50 9.93 -10.49 15.21
C PRO A 50 11.15 -10.41 16.16
N GLU A 51 12.38 -10.30 15.65
CA GLU A 51 13.61 -10.42 16.45
C GLU A 51 14.26 -9.10 16.91
N THR A 52 13.75 -7.93 16.52
CA THR A 52 14.39 -6.67 16.96
C THR A 52 13.53 -5.88 17.92
N THR A 53 14.11 -5.67 19.10
CA THR A 53 13.61 -4.99 20.29
C THR A 53 12.88 -3.67 20.03
N THR A 54 11.70 -3.59 20.61
CA THR A 54 10.76 -2.46 20.66
C THR A 54 11.42 -1.19 21.23
N SER A 55 11.87 -0.31 20.35
CA SER A 55 12.06 1.11 20.69
C SER A 55 10.71 1.82 20.50
N LYS A 56 10.35 2.74 21.41
CA LYS A 56 9.08 3.50 21.38
C LYS A 56 8.92 4.41 20.14
N ASP A 57 9.96 4.53 19.31
CA ASP A 57 10.03 5.41 18.13
C ASP A 57 9.93 4.65 16.79
N ASP A 58 9.52 3.38 16.82
CA ASP A 58 9.43 2.55 15.61
C ASP A 58 8.21 2.98 14.77
N LYS A 59 8.44 3.95 13.87
CA LYS A 59 7.44 4.37 12.89
C LYS A 59 7.11 3.17 11.97
N PRO A 60 5.83 2.94 11.64
CA PRO A 60 5.46 1.87 10.73
C PRO A 60 6.10 2.12 9.36
N THR A 61 6.72 1.08 8.82
CA THR A 61 7.45 1.14 7.55
C THR A 61 6.50 1.36 6.37
N GLN A 62 5.28 0.85 6.47
CA GLN A 62 4.26 0.98 5.45
C GLN A 62 3.18 1.93 5.94
N THR A 63 2.81 2.89 5.08
CA THR A 63 1.80 3.91 5.41
C THR A 63 0.41 3.56 4.89
N VAL A 64 0.34 2.69 3.87
CA VAL A 64 -0.89 2.28 3.20
C VAL A 64 -0.88 0.77 3.03
N VAL A 65 -2.04 0.14 3.25
CA VAL A 65 -2.26 -1.29 3.00
C VAL A 65 -3.53 -1.45 2.17
N LEU A 66 -3.44 -2.22 1.09
CA LEU A 66 -4.60 -2.57 0.28
C LEU A 66 -5.26 -3.83 0.86
N MET A 67 -6.59 -3.80 0.98
CA MET A 67 -7.40 -4.94 1.40
C MET A 67 -8.05 -5.56 0.17
N ARG A 68 -7.66 -6.80 -0.16
CA ARG A 68 -8.12 -7.50 -1.37
C ARG A 68 -9.65 -7.52 -1.43
N ARG A 69 -10.22 -7.04 -2.54
CA ARG A 69 -11.69 -6.95 -2.79
C ARG A 69 -12.48 -6.06 -1.82
N HIS A 70 -11.83 -5.18 -1.06
CA HIS A 70 -12.49 -4.31 -0.11
C HIS A 70 -12.15 -2.84 -0.35
N GLY A 71 -10.91 -2.43 -0.06
CA GLY A 71 -10.50 -1.04 -0.11
C GLY A 71 -9.05 -0.91 0.31
N PHE A 72 -8.73 0.17 1.02
CA PHE A 72 -7.40 0.37 1.60
C PHE A 72 -7.51 1.06 2.96
N SER A 73 -6.48 0.88 3.77
CA SER A 73 -6.33 1.51 5.07
C SER A 73 -5.04 2.33 5.07
N VAL A 74 -5.08 3.48 5.75
CA VAL A 74 -3.96 4.42 5.82
C VAL A 74 -3.61 4.66 7.28
N GLN A 75 -2.33 4.72 7.56
CA GLN A 75 -1.77 5.13 8.83
C GLN A 75 -1.10 6.51 8.67
N ALA A 76 -1.19 7.35 9.70
CA ALA A 76 -0.50 8.62 9.79
C ALA A 76 -0.41 9.11 11.24
N ASP A 77 0.46 10.11 11.48
CA ASP A 77 0.68 10.72 12.78
C ASP A 77 -0.41 11.77 13.13
N SER A 78 -1.13 12.29 12.11
CA SER A 78 -2.24 13.25 12.25
C SER A 78 -3.40 12.93 11.30
N ILE A 79 -4.58 13.49 11.57
CA ILE A 79 -5.78 13.29 10.74
C ILE A 79 -5.58 13.94 9.36
N GLU A 80 -4.98 15.13 9.33
CA GLU A 80 -4.65 15.86 8.10
C GLU A 80 -3.74 15.02 7.21
N MET A 81 -2.74 14.37 7.80
CA MET A 81 -1.82 13.51 7.06
C MET A 81 -2.49 12.20 6.61
N ALA A 82 -3.40 11.63 7.42
CA ALA A 82 -4.20 10.48 7.00
C ALA A 82 -5.07 10.81 5.78
N VAL A 83 -5.72 11.98 5.78
CA VAL A 83 -6.54 12.46 4.66
C VAL A 83 -5.68 12.75 3.43
N TYR A 84 -4.56 13.44 3.59
CA TYR A 84 -3.61 13.70 2.51
C TYR A 84 -3.14 12.40 1.84
N ARG A 85 -2.62 11.46 2.63
CA ARG A 85 -2.18 10.15 2.15
C ARG A 85 -3.31 9.40 1.47
N GLY A 86 -4.53 9.42 2.03
CA GLY A 86 -5.70 8.79 1.43
C GLY A 86 -6.09 9.35 0.06
N ILE A 87 -6.15 10.68 -0.08
CA ILE A 87 -6.48 11.35 -1.34
C ILE A 87 -5.41 11.05 -2.39
N TYR A 88 -4.14 11.25 -2.05
CA TYR A 88 -3.06 11.04 -3.01
C TYR A 88 -2.87 9.56 -3.35
N THR A 89 -3.18 8.62 -2.46
CA THR A 89 -3.20 7.19 -2.80
C THR A 89 -4.17 6.92 -3.95
N LYS A 90 -5.41 7.42 -3.85
CA LYS A 90 -6.43 7.27 -4.90
C LYS A 90 -6.02 7.95 -6.21
N ILE A 91 -5.49 9.17 -6.14
CA ILE A 91 -5.06 9.92 -7.34
C ILE A 91 -3.93 9.16 -8.06
N ASN A 92 -2.93 8.66 -7.33
CA ASN A 92 -1.81 7.93 -7.92
C ASN A 92 -2.25 6.58 -8.48
N ALA A 93 -3.13 5.86 -7.80
CA ALA A 93 -3.71 4.61 -8.33
C ALA A 93 -4.47 4.86 -9.65
N LYS A 94 -5.23 5.96 -9.74
CA LYS A 94 -5.89 6.37 -10.99
C LYS A 94 -4.88 6.71 -12.08
N ALA A 95 -3.87 7.53 -11.78
CA ALA A 95 -2.83 7.90 -12.73
C ALA A 95 -2.08 6.67 -13.27
N GLN A 96 -1.73 5.72 -12.40
CA GLN A 96 -1.10 4.46 -12.78
C GLN A 96 -2.02 3.61 -13.67
N THR A 97 -3.31 3.51 -13.34
CA THR A 97 -4.29 2.79 -14.16
C THR A 97 -4.43 3.40 -15.56
N ASP A 98 -4.54 4.74 -15.64
CA ASP A 98 -4.65 5.47 -16.90
C ASP A 98 -3.36 5.29 -17.73
N ALA A 99 -2.18 5.37 -17.11
CA ALA A 99 -0.89 5.14 -17.76
C ALA A 99 -0.76 3.71 -18.32
N MET A 100 -1.17 2.70 -17.55
CA MET A 100 -1.18 1.30 -18.00
C MET A 100 -2.15 1.08 -19.17
N ALA A 101 -3.31 1.75 -19.16
CA ALA A 101 -4.26 1.68 -20.27
C ALA A 101 -3.69 2.30 -21.56
N VAL A 102 -3.03 3.46 -21.45
CA VAL A 102 -2.35 4.11 -22.58
C VAL A 102 -1.22 3.23 -23.11
N ALA A 103 -0.37 2.69 -22.23
CA ALA A 103 0.74 1.82 -22.62
C ALA A 103 0.26 0.57 -23.37
N ARG A 104 -0.81 -0.09 -22.88
CA ARG A 104 -1.40 -1.25 -23.55
C ARG A 104 -1.96 -0.93 -24.93
N ASN A 105 -2.62 0.23 -25.08
CA ASN A 105 -3.16 0.68 -26.37
C ASN A 105 -2.04 1.01 -27.37
N TRP A 106 -0.94 1.58 -26.87
CA TRP A 106 0.25 1.87 -27.66
C TRP A 106 0.91 0.59 -28.19
N GLU A 107 1.11 -0.40 -27.32
CA GLU A 107 1.75 -1.69 -27.65
C GLU A 107 0.93 -2.51 -28.67
N GLY A 108 -0.40 -2.38 -28.66
CA GLY A 108 -1.28 -2.99 -29.67
C GLY A 108 -1.23 -2.32 -31.04
N THR A 109 -0.68 -1.10 -31.16
CA THR A 109 -0.66 -0.30 -32.40
C THR A 109 0.71 -0.32 -33.10
N MET A 110 1.81 -0.48 -32.35
CA MET A 110 3.17 -0.62 -32.89
C MET A 110 3.82 -1.86 -32.27
N GLY A 111 3.96 -2.94 -33.06
CA GLY A 111 4.43 -4.23 -32.58
C GLY A 111 5.72 -4.19 -31.74
N SER A 112 5.65 -4.83 -30.58
CA SER A 112 6.72 -5.51 -29.82
C SER A 112 8.16 -4.97 -29.95
N ASN A 113 8.36 -3.66 -29.77
CA ASN A 113 9.66 -3.07 -29.43
C ASN A 113 9.51 -2.17 -28.18
N ALA A 114 8.71 -2.62 -27.22
CA ALA A 114 8.40 -1.91 -25.97
C ALA A 114 9.25 -2.42 -24.79
N ASP A 115 10.56 -2.62 -25.01
CA ASP A 115 11.51 -2.99 -23.95
C ASP A 115 11.71 -1.87 -22.90
N GLY A 116 11.08 -0.70 -23.10
CA GLY A 116 11.20 0.49 -22.23
C GLY A 116 10.01 0.80 -21.33
N VAL A 117 8.92 0.01 -21.36
CA VAL A 117 7.72 0.29 -20.52
C VAL A 117 7.87 -0.27 -19.10
N GLN A 118 8.85 -1.15 -18.87
CA GLN A 118 9.01 -1.88 -17.62
C GLN A 118 9.59 -1.02 -16.47
N GLU A 119 10.10 0.19 -16.75
CA GLU A 119 10.77 1.09 -15.79
C GLU A 119 10.09 2.48 -15.71
N LEU A 120 8.76 2.52 -15.58
CA LEU A 120 7.99 3.78 -15.45
C LEU A 120 7.64 4.15 -14.01
N GLY A 121 8.09 3.37 -13.02
CA GLY A 121 7.93 3.67 -11.60
C GLY A 121 8.96 4.69 -11.10
N LEU A 122 8.77 5.21 -9.89
CA LEU A 122 9.83 5.98 -9.24
C LEU A 122 11.01 5.05 -8.94
N THR A 123 12.24 5.47 -9.28
CA THR A 123 13.45 4.80 -8.80
C THR A 123 13.54 4.90 -7.28
N GLN A 124 14.34 4.03 -6.65
CA GLN A 124 14.47 4.02 -5.20
C GLN A 124 14.99 5.37 -4.65
N GLU A 125 15.89 6.07 -5.37
CA GLU A 125 16.35 7.39 -4.93
C GLU A 125 15.21 8.43 -5.01
N LEU A 126 14.39 8.38 -6.06
CA LEU A 126 13.26 9.29 -6.23
C LEU A 126 12.18 9.05 -5.17
N VAL A 127 11.97 7.80 -4.75
CA VAL A 127 11.07 7.46 -3.63
C VAL A 127 11.54 8.13 -2.35
N VAL A 128 12.83 8.02 -2.01
CA VAL A 128 13.40 8.64 -0.80
C VAL A 128 13.23 10.16 -0.85
N GLY A 129 13.64 10.81 -1.95
CA GLY A 129 13.53 12.26 -2.08
C GLY A 129 12.08 12.77 -2.03
N CYS A 130 11.15 12.06 -2.69
CA CYS A 130 9.73 12.40 -2.64
C CYS A 130 9.12 12.17 -1.24
N THR A 131 9.62 11.20 -0.48
CA THR A 131 9.17 10.93 0.88
C THR A 131 9.62 12.05 1.81
N GLU A 132 10.89 12.42 1.79
CA GLU A 132 11.40 13.53 2.60
C GLU A 132 10.64 14.82 2.33
N MET A 133 10.34 15.12 1.07
CA MET A 133 9.54 16.29 0.70
C MET A 133 8.12 16.22 1.29
N ASN A 134 7.46 15.07 1.25
CA ASN A 134 6.10 14.93 1.79
C ASN A 134 6.03 15.05 3.32
N GLU A 135 7.10 14.70 4.02
CA GLU A 135 7.17 14.74 5.48
C GLU A 135 7.75 16.07 6.03
N ARG A 136 8.53 16.82 5.23
CA ARG A 136 9.18 18.08 5.66
C ARG A 136 8.29 19.32 5.70
N PHE A 137 7.22 19.38 4.90
CA PHE A 137 6.38 20.58 4.78
C PHE A 137 5.12 20.52 5.66
N GLN A 138 5.23 19.89 6.84
CA GLN A 138 4.17 19.81 7.84
C GLN A 138 4.53 20.58 9.10
#